data_AF-A0A8H7DM32-F1
#
_entry.id   AF-A0A8H7DM32-F1
#
_cell.length_a   1.000
_cell.length_b   1.000
_cell.length_c   1.000
_cell.angle_alpha   90.00
_cell.angle_beta   90.00
_cell.angle_gamma   90.00
#
_symmetry.space_group_name_H-M   'P 1'
#
loop_
_entity.id
_entity.type
_entity.pdbx_description
1 polymer ?
#
loop_
_entity_poly.entity_id
_entity_poly.type
_entity_poly.pdbx_seq_one_letter_code
_entity_poly.pdbx_strand_id
1 'polypeptide(L)'
;MLYANHSCEPNVAIDLSSADSANWHVRALKDIAAGSPITWFYPSTEWEMVQPFKCECGAKGCLGFIQGAKHLRRGVVERGWINPWIEELINEREKM
;
A
#
# COMPACT_ATOMS: atom_id res chain seq x y z
N MET A 1 -10.48 6.10 -1.49
CA MET A 1 -11.11 5.09 -2.37
C MET A 1 -12.03 4.23 -1.51
N LEU A 2 -13.34 4.28 -1.75
CA LEU A 2 -14.35 3.82 -0.78
C LEU A 2 -14.58 2.29 -0.74
N TYR A 3 -14.05 1.52 -1.71
CA TYR A 3 -14.59 0.18 -2.00
C TYR A 3 -13.58 -0.97 -2.07
N ALA A 4 -12.28 -0.75 -1.85
CA ALA A 4 -11.33 -1.86 -1.75
C ALA A 4 -10.62 -1.83 -0.40
N ASN A 5 -10.45 -3.02 0.17
CA ASN A 5 -9.93 -3.20 1.53
C ASN A 5 -8.41 -3.28 1.54
N HIS A 6 -7.84 -3.08 2.72
CA HIS A 6 -6.43 -3.32 2.94
C HIS A 6 -6.09 -4.82 2.95
N SER A 7 -4.95 -5.18 2.36
CA SER A 7 -4.25 -6.42 2.68
C SER A 7 -2.75 -6.16 2.81
N CYS A 8 -2.12 -6.86 3.76
CA CYS A 8 -0.66 -6.87 3.90
C CYS A 8 0.04 -7.66 2.77
N GLU A 9 -0.67 -8.58 2.12
CA GLU A 9 -0.25 -9.33 0.94
C GLU A 9 -1.29 -9.11 -0.18
N PRO A 10 -1.33 -7.90 -0.77
CA PRO A 10 -2.40 -7.49 -1.67
C PRO A 10 -2.40 -8.28 -3.00
N ASN A 11 -3.47 -8.11 -3.78
CA ASN A 11 -3.53 -8.60 -5.16
C ASN A 11 -3.44 -7.50 -6.21
N VAL A 12 -3.54 -6.23 -5.82
CA VAL A 12 -3.30 -5.10 -6.71
C VAL A 12 -2.35 -4.06 -6.11
N ALA A 13 -1.71 -3.31 -6.99
CA ALA A 13 -1.02 -2.06 -6.72
C ALA A 13 -1.81 -0.88 -7.29
N ILE A 14 -1.83 0.23 -6.55
CA ILE A 14 -2.43 1.50 -7.00
C ILE A 14 -1.29 2.39 -7.51
N ASP A 15 -1.02 2.29 -8.81
CA ASP A 15 0.10 2.93 -9.50
C ASP A 15 -0.22 4.37 -9.91
N LEU A 16 0.24 5.32 -9.09
CA LEU A 16 0.11 6.75 -9.29
C LEU A 16 1.48 7.39 -9.61
N SER A 17 2.41 6.61 -10.17
CA SER A 17 3.78 7.06 -10.45
C SER A 17 3.86 8.14 -11.54
N SER A 18 2.84 8.27 -12.38
CA SER A 18 2.74 9.32 -13.40
C SER A 18 2.23 10.63 -12.82
N ALA A 19 2.83 11.76 -13.23
CA ALA A 19 2.28 13.10 -12.98
C ALA A 19 0.98 13.36 -13.76
N ASP A 20 0.79 12.68 -14.90
CA ASP A 20 -0.47 12.69 -15.64
C ASP A 20 -1.41 11.61 -15.10
N SER A 21 -2.53 12.04 -14.52
CA SER A 21 -3.57 11.19 -13.96
C SER A 21 -4.25 10.27 -14.99
N ALA A 22 -4.18 10.58 -16.28
CA ALA A 22 -4.67 9.68 -17.34
C ALA A 22 -3.85 8.38 -17.43
N ASN A 23 -2.65 8.37 -16.84
CA ASN A 23 -1.76 7.21 -16.79
C ASN A 23 -1.69 6.58 -15.38
N TRP A 24 -2.71 6.80 -14.55
CA TRP A 24 -2.84 6.08 -13.28
C TRP A 24 -3.51 4.74 -13.49
N HIS A 25 -2.98 3.71 -12.83
CA HIS A 25 -3.38 2.33 -13.07
C HIS A 25 -3.65 1.58 -11.76
N VAL A 26 -4.63 0.67 -11.80
CA VAL A 26 -4.73 -0.42 -10.84
C VAL A 26 -4.10 -1.64 -11.48
N ARG A 27 -2.96 -2.08 -10.97
CA ARG A 27 -2.16 -3.16 -11.55
C ARG A 27 -2.34 -4.44 -10.76
N ALA A 28 -2.67 -5.54 -11.43
CA ALA A 28 -2.64 -6.86 -10.80
C ALA A 28 -1.19 -7.22 -10.43
N LEU A 29 -1.00 -7.71 -9.20
CA LEU A 29 0.29 -8.23 -8.69
C LEU A 29 0.39 -9.76 -8.82
N LYS A 30 -0.75 -10.40 -9.04
CA LYS A 30 -0.94 -11.84 -9.20
C LYS A 30 -2.25 -12.08 -9.95
N ASP A 31 -2.45 -13.29 -10.45
CA ASP A 31 -3.73 -13.67 -11.05
C ASP A 31 -4.87 -13.52 -10.03
N ILE A 32 -5.98 -12.93 -10.47
CA ILE A 32 -7.14 -12.63 -9.63
C ILE A 32 -8.33 -13.42 -10.18
N ALA A 33 -8.76 -14.43 -9.44
CA ALA A 33 -9.94 -15.20 -9.80
C ALA A 33 -11.21 -14.34 -9.71
N ALA A 34 -12.16 -14.55 -10.61
CA ALA A 34 -13.44 -13.86 -10.60
C ALA A 34 -14.14 -14.00 -9.23
N GLY A 35 -14.68 -12.90 -8.72
CA GLY A 35 -15.30 -12.84 -7.39
C GLY A 35 -14.31 -12.65 -6.22
N SER A 36 -13.00 -12.70 -6.46
CA SER A 36 -12.02 -12.39 -5.40
C SER A 36 -12.05 -10.89 -5.06
N PRO A 37 -11.98 -10.51 -3.77
CA PRO A 37 -11.93 -9.11 -3.40
C PRO A 37 -10.63 -8.46 -3.88
N ILE A 38 -10.71 -7.22 -4.35
CA ILE A 38 -9.55 -6.40 -4.67
C ILE A 38 -9.02 -5.77 -3.39
N THR A 39 -7.73 -5.94 -3.14
CA THR A 39 -7.04 -5.41 -1.96
C THR A 39 -5.71 -4.79 -2.34
N TRP A 40 -5.37 -3.68 -1.70
CA TRP A 40 -4.06 -3.05 -1.84
C TRP A 40 -3.42 -2.79 -0.49
N PHE A 41 -2.11 -2.56 -0.50
CA PHE A 41 -1.36 -2.28 0.71
C PHE A 41 -1.42 -0.79 1.01
N TYR A 42 -2.34 -0.33 1.85
CA TYR A 42 -2.56 1.12 2.09
C TYR A 42 -1.28 1.96 2.30
N PRO A 43 -0.25 1.51 3.05
CA PRO A 43 1.01 2.26 3.16
C PRO A 43 1.74 2.50 1.82
N SER A 44 1.39 1.80 0.75
CA SER A 44 1.91 2.04 -0.60
C SER A 44 1.41 3.37 -1.22
N THR A 45 0.33 3.94 -0.67
CA THR A 45 -0.31 5.20 -1.12
C THR A 45 -0.61 6.14 0.04
N GLU A 46 -0.31 5.79 1.29
CA GLU A 46 -0.69 6.59 2.45
C GLU A 46 0.51 6.73 3.37
N TRP A 47 1.04 7.94 3.49
CA TRP A 47 2.15 8.21 4.41
C TRP A 47 1.69 8.12 5.86
N GLU A 48 0.59 8.79 6.19
CA GLU A 48 -0.01 8.84 7.51
C GLU A 48 -1.52 8.75 7.34
N MET A 49 -2.15 7.76 7.98
CA MET A 49 -3.58 7.57 7.86
C MET A 49 -4.36 8.49 8.79
N VAL A 50 -5.42 9.10 8.28
CA VAL A 50 -6.37 9.89 9.10
C VAL A 50 -7.08 9.02 10.14
N GLN A 51 -7.35 7.76 9.80
CA GLN A 51 -8.05 6.79 10.65
C GLN A 51 -7.27 5.47 10.66
N PRO A 52 -6.28 5.31 11.55
CA PRO A 52 -5.59 4.03 11.76
C PRO A 52 -6.53 2.93 12.26
N PHE A 53 -6.22 1.68 11.95
CA PHE A 53 -7.09 0.54 12.31
C PHE A 53 -6.31 -0.76 12.57
N LYS A 54 -6.94 -1.67 13.32
CA LYS A 54 -6.46 -3.04 13.51
C LYS A 54 -6.69 -3.85 12.23
N CYS A 55 -5.63 -4.45 11.71
CA CYS A 55 -5.68 -5.21 10.48
C CYS A 55 -6.21 -6.63 10.70
N GLU A 56 -7.17 -7.04 9.87
CA GLU A 56 -7.79 -8.37 9.91
C GLU A 56 -7.63 -9.12 8.57
N CYS A 57 -6.64 -8.75 7.76
CA CYS A 57 -6.47 -9.30 6.41
C CYS A 57 -6.09 -10.79 6.33
N GLY A 58 -5.70 -11.42 7.44
CA GLY A 58 -5.36 -12.85 7.51
C GLY A 58 -4.05 -13.27 6.81
N ALA A 59 -3.30 -12.34 6.21
CA ALA A 59 -2.02 -12.63 5.57
C ALA A 59 -0.97 -13.13 6.57
N LYS A 60 -0.05 -14.00 6.13
CA LYS A 60 1.05 -14.51 6.98
C LYS A 60 1.95 -13.36 7.45
N GLY A 61 2.24 -12.42 6.55
CA GLY A 61 2.98 -11.19 6.84
C GLY A 61 2.13 -10.03 7.38
N CYS A 62 1.01 -10.30 8.08
CA CYS A 62 0.14 -9.23 8.57
C CYS A 62 0.88 -8.29 9.56
N LEU A 63 0.70 -6.98 9.41
CA LEU A 63 1.30 -5.96 10.28
C LEU A 63 0.53 -5.74 11.59
N GLY A 64 -0.68 -6.31 11.71
CA GLY A 64 -1.54 -6.19 12.89
C GLY A 64 -2.23 -4.83 13.06
N PHE A 65 -1.56 -3.72 12.76
CA PHE A 65 -2.13 -2.36 12.84
C PHE A 65 -1.63 -1.50 11.68
N ILE A 66 -2.54 -0.81 10.99
CA ILE A 66 -2.24 0.02 9.83
C ILE A 66 -2.45 1.49 10.18
N GLN A 67 -1.40 2.29 9.95
CA GLN A 67 -1.37 3.72 10.26
C GLN A 67 -0.62 4.55 9.20
N GLY A 68 -0.25 3.94 8.07
CA GLY A 68 0.53 4.56 6.99
C GLY A 68 2.02 4.21 7.01
N ALA A 69 2.73 4.54 5.93
CA ALA A 69 4.15 4.18 5.74
C ALA A 69 5.11 4.87 6.71
N LYS A 70 4.74 6.04 7.25
CA LYS A 70 5.52 6.80 8.24
C LYS A 70 6.00 5.96 9.41
N HIS A 71 5.20 4.99 9.83
CA HIS A 71 5.44 4.15 11.00
C HIS A 71 6.09 2.81 10.68
N LEU A 72 6.40 2.53 9.42
CA LEU A 72 6.99 1.27 8.98
C LEU A 72 8.49 1.44 8.72
N ARG A 73 9.27 0.41 9.08
CA ARG A 73 10.68 0.32 8.67
C ARG A 73 10.74 0.12 7.15
N ARG A 74 11.78 0.67 6.50
CA ARG A 74 11.99 0.55 5.05
C ARG A 74 11.79 -0.87 4.51
N GLY A 75 12.46 -1.86 5.10
CA GLY A 75 12.34 -3.26 4.64
C GLY A 75 10.92 -3.85 4.76
N VAL A 76 10.03 -3.27 5.58
CA VAL A 76 8.61 -3.66 5.63
C VAL A 76 7.83 -3.04 4.48
N VAL A 77 8.19 -1.83 4.07
CA VAL A 77 7.52 -1.13 2.96
C VAL A 77 7.94 -1.73 1.62
N GLU A 78 9.22 -2.06 1.47
CA GLU A 78 9.83 -2.62 0.25
C GLU A 78 9.46 -4.08 -0.05
N ARG A 79 8.60 -4.71 0.77
CA ARG A 79 8.10 -6.07 0.53
C ARG A 79 7.18 -6.19 -0.70
N GLY A 80 6.85 -5.08 -1.33
CA GLY A 80 5.97 -4.98 -2.48
C GLY A 80 6.11 -3.64 -3.18
N TRP A 81 5.18 -3.36 -4.08
CA TRP A 81 5.17 -2.11 -4.84
C TRP A 81 4.68 -0.94 -3.96
N ILE A 82 5.34 0.22 -4.10
CA ILE A 82 4.94 1.51 -3.51
C ILE A 82 5.03 2.65 -4.51
N ASN A 83 4.29 3.72 -4.24
CA ASN A 83 4.37 4.93 -5.05
C ASN A 83 5.71 5.66 -4.85
N PRO A 84 6.22 6.34 -5.89
CA PRO A 84 7.48 7.10 -5.80
C PRO A 84 7.50 8.16 -4.69
N TRP A 85 6.37 8.80 -4.42
CA TRP A 85 6.28 9.82 -3.37
C TRP A 85 6.33 9.21 -1.95
N ILE A 86 5.90 7.95 -1.77
CA ILE A 86 6.10 7.23 -0.50
C ILE A 86 7.59 6.92 -0.32
N GLU A 87 8.25 6.46 -1.38
CA GLU A 87 9.69 6.20 -1.38
C GLU A 87 10.48 7.48 -1.04
N GLU A 88 10.11 8.62 -1.63
CA GLU A 88 10.71 9.92 -1.32
C GLU A 88 10.55 10.28 0.16
N LEU A 89 9.34 10.17 0.73
CA LEU A 89 9.10 10.46 2.16
C LEU A 89 9.87 9.52 3.10
N ILE A 90 10.05 8.25 2.73
CA ILE A 90 10.90 7.31 3.49
C ILE A 90 12.36 7.78 3.47
N ASN A 91 12.86 8.16 2.28
CA ASN A 91 14.21 8.67 2.12
C ASN A 91 14.45 9.96 2.91
N GLU A 92 13.47 10.87 2.95
CA GLU A 92 13.54 12.08 3.76
C GLU A 92 13.59 11.78 5.26
N ARG A 93 12.69 10.91 5.75
CA ARG A 93 12.65 10.50 7.15
C ARG A 93 13.96 9.87 7.64
N GLU A 94 14.66 9.11 6.79
CA GLU A 94 15.91 8.42 7.15
C GLU A 94 17.15 9.31 7.09
N LYS A 95 17.07 10.48 6.46
CA LYS A 95 18.13 11.49 6.47
C LYS A 95 18.12 12.36 7.73
N MET A 96 17.04 12.31 8.51
CA MET A 96 16.86 13.02 9.79
C MET A 96 17.46 12.21 10.94
#